data_AF-A0A920UCR9-F1
#
_entry.id   AF-A0A920UCR9-F1
#
_cell.length_a   1.000
_cell.length_b   1.000
_cell.length_c   1.000
_cell.angle_alpha   90.00
_cell.angle_beta   90.00
_cell.angle_gamma   90.00
#
_symmetry.space_group_name_H-M   'P 1'
#
loop_
_entity.id
_entity.type
_entity.pdbx_description
1 polymer ?
#
loop_
_entity_poly.entity_id
_entity_poly.type
_entity_poly.pdbx_seq_one_letter_code
_entity_poly.pdbx_strand_id
1 'polypeptide(L)'
;MVPCRKLPMFCAKALQQNVTPMVVINKMDRPEARVAEVVEMVQDLFLELATTAEQLEFPIIYASAKAGYATIDPDSPGTDMTPLFKAILESVPGPDRRS
;
A
#
# COMPACT_ATOMS: atom_id res chain seq x y z
N MET A 1 -14.67 -2.28 -8.40
CA MET A 1 -13.84 -2.96 -7.40
C MET A 1 -13.38 -4.25 -8.08
N VAL A 2 -12.09 -4.39 -8.40
CA VAL A 2 -11.62 -5.63 -9.04
C VAL A 2 -11.68 -6.72 -7.97
N PRO A 3 -12.28 -7.89 -8.22
CA PRO A 3 -12.26 -8.97 -7.24
C PRO A 3 -10.80 -9.40 -7.01
N CYS A 4 -10.34 -9.31 -5.76
CA CYS A 4 -8.96 -9.55 -5.29
C CYS A 4 -8.45 -11.00 -5.47
N ARG A 5 -8.82 -11.71 -6.54
CA ARG A 5 -8.39 -13.11 -6.75
C ARG A 5 -7.01 -13.26 -7.41
N LYS A 6 -6.33 -12.16 -7.79
CA LYS A 6 -5.03 -12.20 -8.50
C LYS A 6 -3.84 -11.58 -7.75
N LEU A 7 -4.02 -11.00 -6.56
CA LEU A 7 -2.90 -10.46 -5.76
C LEU A 7 -1.84 -11.50 -5.34
N PRO A 8 -2.16 -12.75 -4.96
CA PRO A 8 -1.20 -13.56 -4.19
C PRO A 8 0.07 -13.90 -4.98
N MET A 9 -0.03 -14.12 -6.30
CA MET A 9 1.15 -14.51 -7.10
C MET A 9 2.17 -13.39 -7.30
N PHE A 10 1.74 -12.13 -7.36
CA PHE A 10 2.66 -11.00 -7.52
C PHE A 10 3.29 -10.61 -6.18
N CYS A 11 2.50 -10.60 -5.10
CA CYS A 11 2.98 -10.31 -3.76
C CYS A 11 4.03 -11.36 -3.31
N ALA A 12 3.78 -12.65 -3.54
CA ALA A 12 4.71 -13.71 -3.16
C ALA A 12 6.09 -13.58 -3.86
N LYS A 13 6.11 -13.22 -5.16
CA LYS A 13 7.36 -13.03 -5.90
C LYS A 13 8.15 -11.81 -5.43
N ALA A 14 7.46 -10.74 -5.04
CA ALA A 14 8.10 -9.52 -4.54
C ALA A 14 8.66 -9.71 -3.12
N LEU A 15 7.92 -10.42 -2.25
CA LEU A 15 8.37 -10.73 -0.88
C LEU A 15 9.61 -11.63 -0.85
N GLN A 16 9.76 -12.55 -1.80
CA GLN A 16 10.99 -13.36 -1.97
C GLN A 16 12.23 -12.53 -2.32
N GLN A 17 12.08 -11.30 -2.82
CA GLN A 17 13.18 -10.41 -3.17
C GLN A 17 13.58 -9.46 -2.01
N ASN A 18 13.09 -9.69 -0.79
CA ASN A 18 13.32 -8.81 0.37
C ASN A 18 12.93 -7.35 0.11
N VAL A 19 11.92 -7.12 -0.74
CA VAL A 19 11.42 -5.78 -1.02
C VAL A 19 10.45 -5.37 0.09
N THR A 20 10.66 -4.20 0.68
CA THR A 20 9.71 -3.61 1.64
C THR A 20 8.43 -3.22 0.89
N PRO A 21 7.29 -3.87 1.19
CA PRO A 21 6.04 -3.57 0.49
C PRO A 21 5.48 -2.23 0.95
N MET A 22 4.87 -1.48 0.02
CA MET A 22 4.06 -0.30 0.32
C MET A 22 2.65 -0.53 -0.22
N VAL A 23 1.64 -0.30 0.61
CA VAL A 23 0.24 -0.58 0.26
C VAL A 23 -0.47 0.73 -0.04
N VAL A 24 -0.99 0.85 -1.27
CA VAL A 24 -1.79 2.00 -1.69
C VAL A 24 -3.23 1.57 -1.96
N ILE A 25 -4.14 2.01 -1.11
CA ILE A 25 -5.58 1.78 -1.26
C ILE A 25 -6.16 2.95 -2.05
N ASN A 26 -6.46 2.69 -3.33
CA ASN A 26 -7.06 3.67 -4.22
C ASN A 26 -8.59 3.55 -4.26
N LYS A 27 -9.28 4.64 -4.63
CA LYS A 27 -10.75 4.78 -4.79
C LYS A 27 -11.53 5.06 -3.50
N MET A 28 -10.96 5.88 -2.62
CA MET A 28 -11.62 6.41 -1.42
C MET A 28 -12.83 7.31 -1.72
N ASP A 29 -13.05 7.72 -2.97
CA ASP A 29 -14.16 8.57 -3.39
C ASP A 29 -15.54 7.88 -3.34
N ARG A 30 -15.59 6.57 -3.09
CA ARG A 30 -16.85 5.82 -3.06
C ARG A 30 -17.38 5.72 -1.63
N PRO A 31 -18.66 6.08 -1.37
CA PRO A 31 -19.25 5.91 -0.04
C PRO A 31 -19.36 4.44 0.39
N GLU A 32 -19.30 3.51 -0.56
CA GLU A 32 -19.26 2.06 -0.31
C GLU A 32 -17.83 1.51 -0.21
N ALA A 33 -16.80 2.36 -0.13
CA ALA A 33 -15.43 1.89 0.02
C ALA A 33 -15.26 1.21 1.38
N ARG A 34 -15.13 -0.12 1.37
CA ARG A 34 -14.85 -0.95 2.55
C ARG A 34 -13.36 -0.96 2.83
N VAL A 35 -12.84 0.20 3.20
CA VAL A 35 -11.41 0.44 3.37
C VAL A 35 -10.85 -0.45 4.49
N ALA A 36 -11.55 -0.51 5.63
CA ALA A 36 -11.18 -1.37 6.76
C ALA A 36 -11.10 -2.86 6.37
N GLU A 37 -12.13 -3.40 5.69
CA GLU A 37 -12.11 -4.81 5.24
C GLU A 37 -10.95 -5.10 4.28
N VAL A 38 -10.62 -4.15 3.39
CA VAL A 38 -9.49 -4.32 2.46
C VAL A 38 -8.16 -4.27 3.20
N VAL A 39 -8.02 -3.40 4.20
CA VAL A 39 -6.83 -3.35 5.06
C VAL A 39 -6.64 -4.68 5.79
N GLU A 40 -7.69 -5.21 6.41
CA GLU A 40 -7.64 -6.51 7.11
C GLU A 40 -7.26 -7.65 6.15
N MET A 41 -7.92 -7.75 4.98
CA MET A 41 -7.57 -8.78 3.99
C MET A 41 -6.12 -8.69 3.51
N VAL A 42 -5.59 -7.47 3.39
CA VAL A 42 -4.19 -7.26 3.02
C VAL A 42 -3.28 -7.68 4.17
N GLN A 43 -3.57 -7.26 5.41
CA GLN A 43 -2.80 -7.66 6.59
C GLN A 43 -2.74 -9.19 6.76
N ASP A 44 -3.88 -9.88 6.61
CA ASP A 44 -3.94 -11.34 6.66
C ASP A 44 -3.08 -12.00 5.57
N LEU A 45 -3.15 -11.48 4.34
CA LEU A 45 -2.33 -11.98 3.22
C LEU A 45 -0.83 -11.76 3.48
N PHE A 46 -0.45 -10.61 4.04
CA PHE A 46 0.93 -10.34 4.41
C PHE A 46 1.36 -11.18 5.62
N LEU A 47 0.49 -11.51 6.56
CA LEU A 47 0.79 -12.41 7.67
C LEU A 47 1.10 -13.84 7.17
N GLU A 48 0.39 -14.31 6.14
CA GLU A 48 0.64 -15.62 5.54
C GLU A 48 1.92 -15.67 4.68
N LEU A 49 2.30 -14.55 4.07
CA LEU A 49 3.43 -14.48 3.13
C LEU A 49 4.72 -13.88 3.72
N ALA A 50 4.63 -13.09 4.79
CA ALA A 50 5.77 -12.44 5.40
C ALA A 50 6.70 -13.46 6.04
N THR A 51 7.99 -13.27 5.82
CA THR A 51 9.05 -14.09 6.40
C THR A 51 9.82 -13.37 7.50
N THR A 52 9.75 -12.03 7.53
CA THR A 52 10.39 -11.18 8.55
C THR A 52 9.41 -10.18 9.15
N ALA A 53 9.62 -9.76 10.40
CA ALA A 53 8.75 -8.80 11.10
C ALA A 53 8.70 -7.42 10.40
N GLU A 54 9.81 -7.00 9.81
CA GLU A 54 9.92 -5.74 9.06
C GLU A 54 8.98 -5.69 7.85
N GLN A 55 8.63 -6.84 7.27
CA GLN A 55 7.66 -6.92 6.16
C GLN A 55 6.21 -6.71 6.62
N LEU A 56 5.94 -6.78 7.92
CA LEU A 56 4.63 -6.48 8.51
C LEU A 56 4.48 -4.99 8.83
N GLU A 57 5.58 -4.24 8.88
CA GLU A 57 5.60 -2.79 9.07
C GLU A 57 5.62 -2.07 7.71
N PHE A 58 4.46 -2.02 7.04
CA PHE A 58 4.30 -1.33 5.76
C PHE A 58 3.44 -0.06 5.89
N PRO A 59 3.82 1.05 5.22
CA PRO A 59 2.99 2.23 5.16
C PRO A 59 1.75 1.94 4.30
N ILE A 60 0.57 2.31 4.84
CA ILE A 60 -0.71 2.27 4.12
C ILE A 60 -1.05 3.70 3.70
N ILE A 61 -1.27 3.89 2.40
CA ILE A 61 -1.69 5.18 1.84
C ILE A 61 -3.04 5.05 1.18
N TYR A 62 -3.93 5.95 1.56
CA TYR A 62 -5.25 6.09 1.00
C TYR A 62 -5.21 7.15 -0.10
N ALA A 63 -5.59 6.78 -1.31
CA ALA A 63 -5.55 7.69 -2.45
C ALA A 63 -6.92 7.75 -3.14
N SER A 64 -7.23 8.93 -3.66
CA SER A 64 -8.38 9.16 -4.52
C SER A 64 -7.90 9.75 -5.84
N ALA A 65 -7.75 8.89 -6.85
CA ALA A 65 -7.38 9.34 -8.19
C ALA A 65 -8.44 10.29 -8.82
N LYS A 66 -9.70 10.22 -8.38
CA LYS A 66 -10.79 11.05 -8.90
C LYS A 66 -10.79 12.45 -8.29
N ALA A 67 -10.54 12.56 -6.99
CA ALA A 67 -10.49 13.83 -6.28
C ALA A 67 -9.07 14.42 -6.22
N GLY A 68 -8.05 13.66 -6.62
CA GLY A 68 -6.67 14.13 -6.73
C GLY A 68 -5.94 14.27 -5.39
N TYR A 69 -6.33 13.51 -4.37
CA TYR A 69 -5.69 13.56 -3.06
C TYR A 69 -5.14 12.20 -2.62
N ALA A 70 -4.14 12.26 -1.74
CA ALA A 70 -3.66 11.13 -0.97
C ALA A 70 -3.61 11.52 0.53
N THR A 71 -3.77 10.54 1.40
CA THR A 71 -3.73 10.72 2.85
C THR A 71 -3.24 9.44 3.52
N ILE A 72 -2.59 9.58 4.67
CA ILE A 72 -2.20 8.45 5.53
C ILE A 72 -3.34 8.05 6.49
N ASP A 73 -4.32 8.94 6.65
CA ASP A 73 -5.45 8.76 7.55
C ASP A 73 -6.74 8.79 6.72
N PRO A 74 -7.53 7.70 6.70
CA PRO A 74 -8.75 7.62 5.91
C PRO A 74 -9.83 8.59 6.40
N ASP A 75 -9.79 9.02 7.66
CA ASP A 75 -10.73 9.97 8.26
C ASP A 75 -10.33 11.43 8.01
N SER A 76 -9.06 11.68 7.64
CA SER A 76 -8.57 13.00 7.27
C SER A 76 -8.55 13.14 5.74
N PRO A 77 -9.46 13.94 5.14
CA PRO A 77 -9.42 14.19 3.71
C PRO A 77 -8.13 14.92 3.35
N GLY A 78 -7.25 14.24 2.62
CA GLY A 78 -6.03 14.85 2.09
C GLY A 78 -6.38 15.96 1.11
N THR A 79 -5.56 17.01 1.06
CA THR A 79 -5.71 18.09 0.08
C THR A 79 -4.96 17.82 -1.21
N ASP A 80 -3.88 17.03 -1.16
CA ASP A 80 -2.92 16.89 -2.25
C ASP A 80 -2.35 15.48 -2.35
N MET A 81 -1.63 15.19 -3.45
CA MET A 81 -0.91 13.93 -3.65
C MET A 81 0.47 13.89 -2.96
N THR A 82 0.87 14.98 -2.30
CA THR A 82 2.13 15.11 -1.56
C THR A 82 2.48 13.92 -0.64
N PRO A 83 1.56 13.38 0.19
CA PRO A 83 1.91 12.27 1.08
C PRO A 83 2.23 10.97 0.34
N LEU A 84 1.65 10.73 -0.84
CA LEU A 84 2.03 9.59 -1.68
C LEU A 84 3.50 9.72 -2.14
N PHE A 85 3.87 10.90 -2.64
CA PHE A 85 5.24 11.13 -3.11
C PHE A 85 6.26 11.08 -1.96
N LYS A 86 5.94 11.65 -0.80
CA LYS A 86 6.80 11.58 0.39
C LYS A 86 7.04 10.13 0.81
N ALA A 87 5.98 9.34 0.91
CA ALA A 87 6.14 7.95 1.31
C ALA A 87 6.92 7.13 0.29
N ILE A 88 6.76 7.37 -1.01
CA ILE A 88 7.61 6.73 -2.03
C ILE A 88 9.09 7.12 -1.82
N LEU A 89 9.37 8.40 -1.54
CA LEU A 89 10.74 8.87 -1.29
C LEU A 89 11.34 8.29 0.00
N GLU A 90 10.52 8.05 1.02
CA GLU A 90 10.94 7.49 2.31
C GLU A 90 11.06 5.96 2.26
N SER A 91 10.16 5.29 1.54
CA SER A 91 10.08 3.82 1.51
C SER A 91 10.96 3.19 0.45
N VAL A 92 11.30 3.91 -0.62
CA VAL A 92 12.17 3.42 -1.68
C VAL A 92 13.59 3.86 -1.36
N PRO A 93 14.45 2.99 -0.80
CA PRO A 93 15.86 3.31 -0.68
C PRO A 93 16.40 3.60 -2.08
N GLY A 94 17.15 4.69 -2.21
CA GLY A 94 17.78 5.05 -3.48
C GLY A 94 18.55 3.86 -4.04
N PRO A 95 18.54 3.65 -5.37
CA PRO A 95 19.21 2.49 -5.95
C PRO A 95 20.67 2.49 -5.50
N ASP A 96 21.09 1.39 -4.86
CA ASP A 96 22.50 1.17 -4.59
C ASP A 96 23.21 1.22 -5.94
N ARG A 97 24.09 2.20 -6.11
CA ARG A 97 24.92 2.32 -7.30
C ARG A 97 25.86 1.13 -7.31
N ARG A 98 25.40 0.01 -7.87
CA ARG A 98 26.26 -1.12 -8.23
C ARG A 98 27.17 -0.62 -9.36
N SER A 99 28.36 -0.18 -8.98
CA SER A 99 29.51 -0.05 -9.88
C SER A 99 29.93 -1.40 -10.40
#